data_AF-A0A7S3H1B1-F1
#
_entry.id   AF-A0A7S3H1B1-F1
#
_cell.length_a   1.000
_cell.length_b   1.000
_cell.length_c   1.000
_cell.angle_alpha   90.00
_cell.angle_beta   90.00
_cell.angle_gamma   90.00
#
_symmetry.space_group_name_H-M   'P 1'
#
loop_
_entity.id
_entity.type
_entity.pdbx_description
1 polymer ?
#
loop_
_entity_poly.entity_id
_entity_poly.type
_entity_poly.pdbx_seq_one_letter_code
_entity_poly.pdbx_strand_id
1 'polypeptide(L)'
;DCRIYHRGCDYPGIAVSRSLGDCGVKSIGVSAEPEIVRWPMKGNESAYLLLCSDGVWEFLSTAQVSLLVASALKRGETPLAALQELLEVARAQWKCRIIGGVYCDDISMVLVPLGAPQAPRWDSLAVLPSHNPAIA
;
A
#
# COMPACT_ATOMS: atom_id res chain seq x y z
N ASP A 1 -11.07 15.03 5.68
CA ASP A 1 -10.50 13.91 6.45
C ASP A 1 -11.21 13.72 7.77
N CYS A 2 -11.51 12.47 8.13
CA CYS A 2 -12.03 12.11 9.44
C CYS A 2 -10.89 11.45 10.24
N ARG A 3 -10.72 11.83 11.50
CA ARG A 3 -9.70 11.29 12.41
C ARG A 3 -10.34 10.74 13.67
N ILE A 4 -9.71 9.73 14.25
CA ILE A 4 -10.16 9.04 15.48
C ILE A 4 -9.39 9.60 16.67
N TYR A 5 -10.15 10.02 17.69
CA TYR A 5 -9.66 10.63 18.91
C TYR A 5 -10.30 9.99 20.13
N HIS A 6 -9.64 10.08 21.28
CA HIS A 6 -10.32 9.85 22.55
C HIS A 6 -11.39 10.93 22.77
N ARG A 7 -12.50 10.53 23.41
CA ARG A 7 -13.60 11.47 23.68
C ARG A 7 -13.08 12.65 24.51
N GLY A 8 -13.24 13.87 23.97
CA GLY A 8 -12.83 15.11 24.63
C GLY A 8 -11.32 15.37 24.59
N CYS A 9 -10.58 14.69 23.73
CA CYS A 9 -9.14 14.89 23.55
C CYS A 9 -8.79 15.10 22.07
N ASP A 10 -7.68 15.76 21.82
CA ASP A 10 -7.15 15.99 20.46
C ASP A 10 -6.04 15.00 20.08
N TYR A 11 -5.98 13.85 20.77
CA TYR A 11 -5.03 12.77 20.49
C TYR A 11 -5.73 11.39 20.40
N PRO A 12 -5.14 10.41 19.69
CA PRO A 12 -3.93 10.52 18.86
C PRO A 12 -4.21 11.06 17.45
N GLY A 13 -5.47 11.13 16.99
CA GLY A 13 -5.82 11.67 15.68
C GLY A 13 -5.47 10.75 14.51
N ILE A 14 -5.70 9.45 14.67
CA ILE A 14 -5.42 8.43 13.66
C ILE A 14 -6.41 8.54 12.50
N ALA A 15 -5.92 8.43 11.26
CA ALA A 15 -6.72 8.58 10.05
C ALA A 15 -7.32 7.26 9.52
N VAL A 16 -6.99 6.12 10.13
CA VAL A 16 -7.45 4.79 9.71
C VAL A 16 -8.30 4.10 10.79
N SER A 17 -9.34 3.38 10.37
CA SER A 17 -10.17 2.58 11.27
C SER A 17 -9.61 1.18 11.54
N ARG A 18 -8.58 0.78 10.80
CA ARG A 18 -7.88 -0.50 10.95
C ARG A 18 -6.37 -0.28 10.91
N SER A 19 -5.66 -0.84 11.87
CA SER A 19 -4.20 -0.79 11.96
C SER A 19 -3.66 -1.97 12.78
N LEU A 20 -2.44 -2.38 12.51
CA LEU A 20 -1.66 -3.17 13.47
C LEU A 20 -1.04 -2.21 14.50
N GLY A 21 -0.76 -2.68 15.72
CA GLY A 21 -0.21 -1.80 16.76
C GLY A 21 -1.28 -0.90 17.37
N ASP A 22 -1.03 0.40 17.52
CA ASP A 22 -1.96 1.43 18.03
C ASP A 22 -2.81 1.01 19.23
N CYS A 23 -2.18 0.38 20.23
CA CYS A 23 -2.85 -0.27 21.35
C CYS A 23 -3.80 0.67 22.12
N GLY A 24 -3.46 1.96 22.20
CA GLY A 24 -4.24 2.98 22.91
C GLY A 24 -5.64 3.21 22.33
N VAL A 25 -5.86 2.95 21.04
CA VAL A 25 -7.14 3.22 20.36
C VAL A 25 -7.95 1.98 20.00
N LYS A 26 -7.45 0.78 20.34
CA LYS A 26 -8.18 -0.47 20.09
C LYS A 26 -9.49 -0.54 20.87
N SER A 27 -9.48 -0.04 22.11
CA SER A 27 -10.66 0.03 22.97
C SER A 27 -11.74 1.01 22.48
N ILE A 28 -11.40 1.92 21.56
CA ILE A 28 -12.33 2.91 20.99
C ILE A 28 -12.71 2.61 19.53
N GLY A 29 -12.44 1.38 19.06
CA GLY A 29 -13.01 0.86 17.81
C GLY A 29 -12.02 0.66 16.66
N VAL A 30 -10.74 1.00 16.81
CA VAL A 30 -9.73 0.68 15.78
C VAL A 30 -9.45 -0.82 15.81
N SER A 31 -9.63 -1.51 14.68
CA SER A 31 -9.41 -2.96 14.60
C SER A 31 -8.02 -3.31 14.07
N ALA A 32 -7.51 -4.49 14.42
CA ALA A 32 -6.34 -5.10 13.76
C ALA A 32 -6.75 -6.18 12.74
N GLU A 33 -8.04 -6.53 12.70
CA GLU A 33 -8.57 -7.57 11.82
C GLU A 33 -8.57 -7.09 10.35
N PRO A 34 -7.91 -7.82 9.44
CA PRO A 34 -7.86 -7.43 8.04
C PRO A 34 -9.20 -7.70 7.33
N GLU A 35 -9.36 -7.11 6.15
CA GLU A 35 -10.39 -7.56 5.21
C GLU A 35 -9.79 -8.61 4.27
N ILE A 36 -10.48 -9.75 4.13
CA ILE A 36 -10.03 -10.85 3.27
C ILE A 36 -10.88 -10.91 2.01
N VAL A 37 -10.24 -10.60 0.89
CA VAL A 37 -10.82 -10.62 -0.46
C VAL A 37 -10.10 -11.68 -1.31
N ARG A 38 -10.84 -12.32 -2.21
CA ARG A 38 -10.34 -13.42 -3.06
C ARG A 38 -10.76 -13.22 -4.50
N TRP A 39 -9.85 -13.48 -5.42
CA TRP A 39 -10.10 -13.44 -6.87
C TRP A 39 -9.66 -14.74 -7.52
N PRO A 40 -10.36 -15.18 -8.58
CA PRO A 40 -9.95 -16.36 -9.34
C PRO A 40 -8.68 -16.08 -10.14
N MET A 41 -7.72 -16.98 -10.09
CA MET A 41 -6.50 -16.90 -10.92
C MET A 41 -6.76 -17.26 -12.39
N LYS A 42 -7.72 -18.17 -12.64
CA LYS A 42 -8.08 -18.59 -13.99
C LYS A 42 -8.60 -17.40 -14.80
N GLY A 43 -7.95 -17.10 -15.93
CA GLY A 43 -8.24 -15.94 -16.78
C GLY A 43 -7.51 -14.66 -16.40
N ASN A 44 -6.69 -14.67 -15.33
CA ASN A 44 -5.89 -13.55 -14.86
C ASN A 44 -4.38 -13.87 -14.87
N GLU A 45 -3.95 -14.90 -15.59
CA GLU A 45 -2.57 -15.37 -15.63
C GLU A 45 -1.62 -14.32 -16.22
N SER A 46 -2.10 -13.46 -17.11
CA SER A 46 -1.33 -12.35 -17.67
C SER A 46 -1.51 -11.02 -16.91
N ALA A 47 -2.28 -11.02 -15.83
CA ALA A 47 -2.54 -9.81 -15.06
C ALA A 47 -1.38 -9.49 -14.09
N TYR A 48 -1.41 -8.26 -13.58
CA TYR A 48 -0.48 -7.79 -12.57
C TYR A 48 -1.24 -7.40 -11.31
N LEU A 49 -0.65 -7.68 -10.15
CA LEU A 49 -1.07 -7.13 -8.87
C LEU A 49 -0.19 -5.92 -8.56
N LEU A 50 -0.82 -4.75 -8.45
CA LEU A 50 -0.18 -3.53 -7.99
C LEU A 50 -0.62 -3.24 -6.55
N LEU A 51 0.35 -3.18 -5.64
CA LEU A 51 0.14 -2.72 -4.26
C LEU A 51 0.84 -1.38 -4.08
N CYS A 52 0.16 -0.39 -3.51
CA CYS A 52 0.75 0.91 -3.20
C CYS A 52 0.30 1.41 -1.82
N SER A 53 1.13 2.24 -1.18
CA SER A 53 0.70 3.06 -0.04
C SER A 53 -0.29 4.16 -0.47
N ASP A 54 -0.98 4.76 0.49
CA ASP A 54 -1.85 5.94 0.33
C ASP A 54 -1.14 7.14 -0.31
N GLY A 55 0.19 7.25 -0.18
CA GLY A 55 1.01 8.19 -0.94
C GLY A 55 0.76 8.18 -2.46
N VAL A 56 0.26 7.07 -3.04
CA VAL A 56 -0.23 7.06 -4.44
C VAL A 56 -1.70 7.45 -4.52
N TRP A 57 -2.53 6.84 -3.67
CA TRP A 57 -3.99 6.86 -3.77
C TRP A 57 -4.65 8.17 -3.30
N GLU A 58 -3.92 9.00 -2.56
CA GLU A 58 -4.42 10.30 -2.06
C GLU A 58 -4.90 11.20 -3.21
N PHE A 59 -4.18 11.22 -4.33
CA PHE A 59 -4.47 12.12 -5.46
C PHE A 59 -4.67 11.43 -6.80
N LEU A 60 -4.51 10.11 -6.87
CA LEU A 60 -4.67 9.34 -8.10
C LEU A 60 -5.76 8.27 -7.93
N SER A 61 -6.71 8.27 -8.85
CA SER A 61 -7.74 7.24 -8.92
C SER A 61 -7.19 5.92 -9.45
N THR A 62 -7.82 4.81 -9.09
CA THR A 62 -7.51 3.47 -9.62
C THR A 62 -7.47 3.44 -11.14
N ALA A 63 -8.38 4.14 -11.82
CA ALA A 63 -8.41 4.21 -13.28
C ALA A 63 -7.18 4.90 -13.85
N GLN A 64 -6.77 6.05 -13.30
CA GLN A 64 -5.56 6.77 -13.74
C GLN A 64 -4.31 5.92 -13.53
N VAL A 65 -4.16 5.32 -12.35
CA VAL A 65 -3.02 4.44 -12.04
C VAL A 65 -2.98 3.24 -12.98
N SER A 66 -4.12 2.57 -13.18
CA SER A 66 -4.21 1.41 -14.08
C SER A 66 -3.84 1.77 -15.52
N LEU A 67 -4.28 2.93 -16.01
CA LEU A 67 -4.02 3.37 -17.37
C LEU A 67 -2.53 3.66 -17.56
N LEU A 68 -1.91 4.36 -16.61
CA LEU A 68 -0.49 4.70 -16.66
C LEU A 68 0.37 3.44 -16.68
N VAL A 69 0.18 2.56 -15.68
CA VAL A 69 0.98 1.34 -15.53
C VAL A 69 0.74 0.39 -16.71
N ALA A 70 -0.52 0.13 -17.10
CA ALA A 70 -0.81 -0.76 -18.21
C ALA A 70 -0.30 -0.21 -19.55
N SER A 71 -0.32 1.12 -19.75
CA SER A 71 0.20 1.73 -20.96
C SER A 71 1.72 1.60 -21.04
N ALA A 72 2.44 1.83 -19.95
CA ALA A 72 3.88 1.63 -19.89
C ALA A 72 4.26 0.18 -20.22
N LEU A 73 3.60 -0.79 -19.59
CA LEU A 73 3.82 -2.21 -19.86
C LEU A 73 3.51 -2.58 -21.32
N LYS A 74 2.43 -2.04 -21.91
CA LYS A 74 2.09 -2.24 -23.33
C LYS A 74 3.13 -1.67 -24.30
N ARG A 75 3.84 -0.60 -23.91
CA ARG A 75 4.96 -0.06 -24.68
C ARG A 75 6.23 -0.92 -24.57
N GLY A 76 6.22 -1.98 -23.77
CA GLY A 76 7.37 -2.86 -23.54
C GLY A 76 8.28 -2.39 -22.40
N GLU A 77 7.84 -1.43 -21.58
CA GLU A 77 8.61 -0.97 -20.44
C GLU A 77 8.73 -2.05 -19.36
N THR A 78 9.82 -2.01 -18.61
CA THR A 78 9.98 -2.90 -17.45
C THR A 78 9.00 -2.52 -16.33
N PRO A 79 8.61 -3.46 -15.44
CA PRO A 79 7.81 -3.16 -14.25
C PRO A 79 8.38 -2.01 -13.41
N LEU A 80 9.70 -1.97 -13.25
CA LEU A 80 10.37 -0.91 -12.51
C LEU A 80 10.21 0.45 -13.18
N ALA A 81 10.40 0.53 -14.50
CA ALA A 81 10.22 1.76 -15.27
C ALA A 81 8.76 2.27 -15.21
N ALA A 82 7.78 1.36 -15.31
CA ALA A 82 6.37 1.70 -15.15
C ALA A 82 6.05 2.27 -13.75
N LEU A 83 6.66 1.69 -12.70
CA LEU A 83 6.52 2.21 -11.33
C LEU A 83 7.25 3.53 -11.12
N GLN A 84 8.39 3.77 -11.78
CA GLN A 84 9.10 5.04 -11.74
C GLN A 84 8.27 6.16 -12.40
N GLU A 85 7.64 5.88 -13.53
CA GLU A 85 6.71 6.83 -14.18
C GLU A 85 5.53 7.17 -13.23
N LEU A 86 4.95 6.15 -12.58
CA LEU A 86 3.88 6.35 -11.60
C LEU A 86 4.34 7.18 -10.39
N LEU A 87 5.56 6.93 -9.88
CA LEU A 87 6.14 7.66 -8.75
C LEU A 87 6.26 9.15 -9.04
N GLU A 88 6.78 9.50 -10.22
CA GLU A 88 6.95 10.91 -10.60
C GLU A 88 5.60 11.61 -10.78
N VAL A 89 4.60 10.93 -11.34
CA VAL A 89 3.24 11.47 -11.42
C VAL A 89 2.62 11.66 -10.04
N ALA A 90 2.76 10.70 -9.13
CA ALA A 90 2.25 10.81 -7.75
C ALA A 90 2.90 11.98 -7.01
N ARG A 91 4.23 12.11 -7.06
CA ARG A 91 4.99 13.24 -6.48
C ARG A 91 4.56 14.58 -7.06
N ALA A 92 4.33 14.64 -8.37
CA ALA A 92 3.84 15.85 -9.01
C ALA A 92 2.44 16.23 -8.50
N GLN A 93 1.54 15.26 -8.27
CA GLN A 93 0.24 15.55 -7.65
C GLN A 93 0.39 16.07 -6.23
N TRP A 94 1.23 15.46 -5.38
CA TRP A 94 1.52 15.99 -4.04
C TRP A 94 1.98 17.44 -4.08
N LYS A 95 2.96 17.74 -4.94
CA LYS A 95 3.49 19.10 -5.11
C LYS A 95 2.44 20.11 -5.58
N CYS A 96 1.53 19.70 -6.47
CA CYS A 96 0.50 20.58 -7.03
C CYS A 96 -0.72 20.76 -6.13
N ARG A 97 -1.08 19.74 -5.33
CA ARG A 97 -2.33 19.70 -4.55
C ARG A 97 -2.14 20.18 -3.11
N ILE A 98 -0.95 20.01 -2.54
CA ILE A 98 -0.63 20.52 -1.21
C ILE A 98 -0.30 22.01 -1.29
N ILE A 99 -0.90 22.81 -0.40
CA ILE A 99 -0.62 24.24 -0.29
C ILE A 99 0.87 24.45 -0.01
N GLY A 100 1.54 25.19 -0.90
CA GLY A 100 2.97 25.45 -0.83
C GLY A 100 3.86 24.30 -1.30
N GLY A 101 3.32 23.13 -1.64
CA GLY A 101 4.08 21.98 -2.16
C GLY A 101 5.18 21.47 -1.23
N VAL A 102 5.04 21.71 0.08
CA VAL A 102 6.08 21.45 1.10
C VAL A 102 6.02 20.06 1.70
N TYR A 103 4.93 19.33 1.48
CA TYR A 103 4.71 18.01 2.06
C TYR A 103 4.36 17.00 0.96
N CYS A 104 4.94 15.81 1.09
CA CYS A 104 4.67 14.63 0.31
C CYS A 104 4.81 13.46 1.27
N ASP A 105 3.81 12.58 1.30
CA ASP A 105 3.89 11.38 2.12
C ASP A 105 4.83 10.33 1.51
N ASP A 106 5.17 9.30 2.28
CA ASP A 106 5.99 8.19 1.81
C ASP A 106 5.25 7.37 0.73
N ILE A 107 5.90 7.21 -0.42
CA ILE A 107 5.34 6.47 -1.57
C ILE A 107 6.07 5.14 -1.71
N SER A 108 5.37 4.05 -1.43
CA SER A 108 5.85 2.68 -1.59
C SER A 108 4.96 1.92 -2.57
N MET A 109 5.56 1.16 -3.48
CA MET A 109 4.85 0.44 -4.54
C MET A 109 5.51 -0.90 -4.84
N VAL A 110 4.69 -1.92 -5.12
CA VAL A 110 5.13 -3.25 -5.56
C VAL A 110 4.23 -3.70 -6.72
N LEU A 111 4.84 -4.13 -7.82
CA LEU A 111 4.15 -4.65 -9.00
C LEU A 111 4.57 -6.10 -9.23
N VAL A 112 3.60 -7.02 -9.16
CA VAL A 112 3.85 -8.47 -9.24
C VAL A 112 3.08 -9.07 -10.41
N PRO A 113 3.74 -9.73 -11.39
CA PRO A 113 3.04 -10.50 -12.40
C PRO A 113 2.40 -11.75 -11.78
N LEU A 114 1.12 -11.99 -12.05
CA LEU A 114 0.38 -13.12 -11.48
C LEU A 114 0.71 -14.47 -12.15
N GLY A 115 1.24 -14.45 -13.37
CA GLY A 115 1.69 -15.64 -14.10
C GLY A 115 3.13 -16.07 -13.78
N ALA A 116 3.81 -15.41 -12.84
CA ALA A 116 5.16 -15.81 -12.47
C ALA A 116 5.17 -17.19 -11.79
N PRO A 117 6.29 -17.95 -11.88
CA PRO A 117 6.46 -19.16 -11.09
C PRO A 117 6.19 -18.87 -9.62
N GLN A 118 5.47 -19.77 -8.95
CA GLN A 118 5.14 -19.63 -7.54
C GLN A 118 6.43 -19.46 -6.72
N ALA A 119 6.55 -18.32 -6.04
CA ALA A 119 7.64 -18.09 -5.09
C ALA A 119 7.58 -19.15 -3.96
N PRO A 120 8.72 -19.49 -3.34
CA PRO A 120 8.75 -20.38 -2.18
C PRO A 120 7.73 -19.91 -1.14
N ARG A 121 6.95 -20.85 -0.60
CA ARG A 121 5.99 -20.49 0.44
C ARG A 121 6.73 -20.04 1.70
N TRP A 122 6.12 -19.16 2.48
CA TRP A 122 6.74 -18.63 3.70
C TRP A 122 7.13 -19.72 4.70
N ASP A 123 6.38 -20.82 4.76
CA ASP A 123 6.62 -21.99 5.61
C ASP A 123 7.75 -22.90 5.09
N SER A 124 8.17 -22.70 3.84
CA SER A 124 9.37 -23.31 3.26
C SER A 124 10.61 -22.42 3.35
N LEU A 125 10.44 -21.15 3.76
CA LEU A 125 11.58 -20.31 4.11
C LEU A 125 12.11 -20.83 5.44
N ALA A 126 13.39 -21.18 5.48
CA ALA A 126 14.09 -21.47 6.74
C ALA A 126 14.21 -20.15 7.54
N VAL A 127 13.10 -19.73 8.14
CA VAL A 127 13.09 -18.61 9.08
C VAL A 127 13.85 -19.11 10.30
N LEU A 128 15.10 -18.68 10.43
CA LEU A 128 15.87 -18.90 11.65
C LEU A 128 15.01 -18.38 12.82
N PRO A 129 14.83 -19.16 13.90
CA PRO A 129 14.04 -18.71 15.03
C PRO A 129 14.58 -17.36 15.49
N SER A 130 13.75 -16.33 15.39
CA SER A 130 14.09 -15.01 15.91
C SER A 130 14.34 -15.18 17.41
N HIS A 131 15.59 -15.10 17.85
CA HIS A 131 15.89 -14.81 19.24
C HIS A 131 15.27 -13.44 19.52
N ASN A 132 14.12 -13.43 20.16
CA ASN A 132 13.53 -12.23 20.71
C ASN A 132 14.00 -12.13 22.18
N PRO A 133 15.04 -11.34 22.49
CA PRO A 133 15.57 -11.23 23.85
C PRO A 133 14.65 -10.44 24.81
N ALA A 134 13.44 -10.06 24.41
CA ALA A 134 12.59 -9.12 25.15
C ALA A 134 11.36 -9.72 25.84
N ILE A 135 11.27 -11.05 25.99
CA ILE A 135 10.25 -11.67 26.85
C ILE A 135 10.94 -12.61 27.84
N ALA A 136 11.31 -12.04 28.98
CA ALA A 136 11.62 -12.73 30.23
C ALA A 136 10.88 -12.01 31.36
#